data_AF-A0A5A7QMP5-F1
#
_entry.id   AF-A0A5A7QMP5-F1
#
_cell.length_a   1.000
_cell.length_b   1.000
_cell.length_c   1.000
_cell.angle_alpha   90.00
_cell.angle_beta   90.00
_cell.angle_gamma   90.00
#
_symmetry.space_group_name_H-M   'P 1'
#
loop_
_entity.id
_entity.type
_entity.pdbx_description
1 polymer ?
#
loop_
_entity_poly.entity_id
_entity_poly.type
_entity_poly.pdbx_seq_one_letter_code
_entity_poly.pdbx_strand_id
1 'polypeptide(L)'
;MVDFHFDEVIEVFKFDAQVVYDKVSRVIAKGEDGDCYLELDVHTELYPMLPGEKYRMLISSTLNPDGSAVAAYFPEGKQKSLADKFEYVMHGLLYKMGEAKERTDGDDEVKVVAYISFGGLQLMLKGVPLKMHKFKVDQRLFLLLRKI
;
A
#
# COMPACT_ATOMS: atom_id res chain seq x y z
N MET A 1 19.75 -7.46 -1.60
CA MET A 1 18.97 -6.51 -2.42
C MET A 1 17.56 -6.58 -1.86
N VAL A 2 16.94 -5.44 -1.52
CA VAL A 2 15.58 -5.48 -0.95
C VAL A 2 14.62 -6.03 -1.99
N ASP A 3 13.89 -7.06 -1.61
CA ASP A 3 12.84 -7.60 -2.46
C ASP A 3 11.51 -6.93 -2.10
N PHE A 4 11.01 -6.10 -3.02
CA PHE A 4 9.74 -5.43 -2.83
C PHE A 4 8.58 -6.38 -3.11
N HIS A 5 7.55 -6.30 -2.27
CA HIS A 5 6.31 -7.06 -2.46
C HIS A 5 5.43 -6.38 -3.49
N PHE A 6 5.50 -5.04 -3.55
CA PHE A 6 4.75 -4.21 -4.48
C PHE A 6 5.54 -2.93 -4.77
N ASP A 7 5.57 -2.50 -6.03
CA ASP A 7 6.15 -1.22 -6.48
C ASP A 7 5.39 -0.78 -7.73
N GLU A 8 4.46 0.16 -7.56
CA GLU A 8 3.61 0.62 -8.65
C GLU A 8 3.26 2.11 -8.51
N VAL A 9 2.98 2.76 -9.64
CA VAL A 9 2.42 4.11 -9.67
C VAL A 9 0.90 4.01 -9.61
N ILE A 10 0.32 4.70 -8.64
CA ILE A 10 -1.12 4.74 -8.40
C ILE A 10 -1.65 6.14 -8.69
N GLU A 11 -2.82 6.21 -9.31
CA GLU A 11 -3.55 7.44 -9.58
C GLU A 11 -4.77 7.50 -8.67
N VAL A 12 -4.88 8.57 -7.89
CA VAL A 12 -6.04 8.82 -7.03
C VAL A 12 -7.19 9.31 -7.89
N PHE A 13 -8.35 8.65 -7.82
CA PHE A 13 -9.51 9.05 -8.61
C PHE A 13 -10.64 9.61 -7.76
N LYS A 14 -10.80 9.13 -6.52
CA LYS A 14 -11.92 9.51 -5.67
C LYS A 14 -11.58 9.39 -4.20
N PHE A 15 -12.26 10.22 -3.40
CA PHE A 15 -12.34 10.08 -1.95
C PHE A 15 -13.70 9.47 -1.62
N ASP A 16 -13.72 8.58 -0.63
CA ASP A 16 -14.99 8.18 -0.08
C ASP A 16 -15.70 9.43 0.49
N ALA A 17 -16.96 9.62 0.07
CA ALA A 17 -17.76 10.77 0.46
C ALA A 17 -18.33 10.63 1.88
N GLN A 18 -18.18 9.44 2.49
CA GLN A 18 -18.49 9.22 3.89
C GLN A 18 -17.37 9.79 4.76
N VAL A 19 -17.34 11.12 4.90
CA VAL A 19 -16.46 11.81 5.84
C VAL A 19 -16.97 11.55 7.26
N VAL A 20 -16.59 10.39 7.80
CA VAL A 20 -16.91 10.01 9.20
C VAL A 20 -15.86 10.56 10.16
N TYR A 21 -14.66 10.89 9.67
CA TYR A 21 -13.51 11.31 10.49
C TYR A 21 -12.88 12.59 9.95
N ASP A 22 -12.59 13.54 10.85
CA ASP A 22 -12.03 14.85 10.46
C ASP A 22 -10.59 14.78 9.93
N LYS A 23 -9.81 13.78 10.35
CA LYS A 23 -8.36 13.69 10.11
C LYS A 23 -7.94 12.52 9.23
N VAL A 24 -8.87 11.63 8.90
CA VAL A 24 -8.61 10.41 8.14
C VAL A 24 -9.58 10.37 6.98
N SER A 25 -9.03 10.21 5.78
CA SER A 25 -9.83 10.03 4.57
C SER A 25 -9.51 8.70 3.92
N ARG A 26 -10.54 8.04 3.38
CA ARG A 26 -10.38 6.87 2.53
C ARG A 26 -10.17 7.32 1.09
N VAL A 27 -8.95 7.11 0.61
CA VAL A 27 -8.53 7.38 -0.76
C VAL A 27 -8.80 6.13 -1.60
N ILE A 28 -9.38 6.33 -2.76
CA ILE A 28 -9.55 5.27 -3.75
C ILE A 28 -8.64 5.59 -4.94
N ALA A 29 -7.75 4.64 -5.24
CA ALA A 29 -6.75 4.77 -6.29
C ALA A 29 -6.68 3.51 -7.16
N LYS A 30 -6.18 3.68 -8.38
CA LYS A 30 -5.96 2.61 -9.35
C LYS A 30 -4.50 2.60 -9.79
N GLY A 31 -3.97 1.44 -10.12
CA GLY A 31 -2.67 1.33 -10.79
C GLY A 31 -2.72 1.99 -12.16
N GLU A 32 -1.61 2.58 -12.59
CA GLU A 32 -1.48 3.18 -13.92
C GLU A 32 -1.71 2.15 -15.04
N ASP A 33 -1.33 0.89 -14.81
CA ASP A 33 -1.55 -0.22 -15.74
C ASP A 33 -3.01 -0.71 -15.77
N GLY A 34 -3.85 -0.28 -14.80
CA GLY A 34 -5.25 -0.73 -14.66
C GLY A 34 -5.42 -2.09 -13.97
N ASP A 35 -4.34 -2.82 -13.72
CA ASP A 35 -4.36 -4.16 -13.11
C ASP A 35 -4.60 -4.15 -11.60
N CYS A 36 -4.43 -2.99 -10.96
CA CYS A 36 -4.49 -2.83 -9.52
C CYS A 36 -5.56 -1.81 -9.12
N TYR A 37 -6.27 -2.12 -8.05
CA TYR A 37 -7.26 -1.25 -7.42
C TYR A 37 -6.99 -1.22 -5.92
N LEU A 38 -7.10 -0.05 -5.29
CA LEU A 38 -6.91 0.05 -3.85
C LEU A 38 -7.83 1.07 -3.18
N GLU A 39 -8.18 0.75 -1.95
CA GLU A 39 -8.79 1.65 -0.97
C GLU A 39 -7.83 1.80 0.21
N LEU A 40 -7.37 3.01 0.47
CA LEU A 40 -6.38 3.30 1.50
C LEU A 40 -6.86 4.40 2.44
N ASP A 41 -6.89 4.11 3.73
CA ASP A 41 -7.09 5.14 4.76
C ASP A 41 -5.77 5.89 5.01
N VAL A 42 -5.79 7.21 4.83
CA VAL A 42 -4.63 8.09 5.05
C VAL A 42 -4.93 9.20 6.04
N HIS A 43 -3.92 9.59 6.81
CA HIS A 43 -4.03 10.74 7.70
C HIS A 43 -3.88 12.04 6.90
N THR A 44 -5.01 12.61 6.48
CA THR A 44 -5.10 13.71 5.50
C THR A 44 -4.41 14.99 5.99
N GLU A 45 -4.34 15.23 7.30
CA GLU A 45 -3.62 16.38 7.87
C GLU A 45 -2.09 16.27 7.72
N LEU A 46 -1.56 15.04 7.71
CA LEU A 46 -0.12 14.80 7.56
C LEU A 46 0.28 14.64 6.10
N TYR A 47 -0.55 13.95 5.31
CA TYR A 47 -0.27 13.68 3.90
C TYR A 47 -1.54 13.87 3.07
N PRO A 48 -1.82 15.11 2.63
CA PRO A 48 -3.00 15.41 1.83
C PRO A 48 -2.82 14.79 0.44
N MET A 49 -3.71 13.86 0.11
CA MET A 49 -3.83 13.32 -1.24
C MET A 49 -4.97 14.03 -1.97
N LEU A 50 -4.83 14.28 -3.27
CA LEU A 50 -5.87 14.93 -4.09
C LEU A 50 -6.28 14.08 -5.30
N PRO A 51 -7.53 14.20 -5.80
CA PRO A 51 -7.94 13.51 -7.00
C PRO A 51 -7.15 13.98 -8.23
N GLY A 52 -6.76 13.03 -9.09
CA GLY A 52 -5.94 13.25 -10.28
C GLY A 52 -4.43 13.26 -10.02
N GLU A 53 -4.01 13.19 -8.76
CA GLU A 53 -2.58 13.12 -8.42
C GLU A 53 -2.06 11.67 -8.48
N LYS A 54 -0.79 11.54 -8.89
CA LYS A 54 -0.09 10.26 -8.99
C LYS A 54 0.89 10.11 -7.84
N TYR A 55 0.97 8.90 -7.30
CA TYR A 55 1.88 8.54 -6.22
C TYR A 55 2.58 7.25 -6.56
N ARG A 56 3.86 7.16 -6.20
CA ARG A 56 4.56 5.88 -6.20
C ARG A 56 4.28 5.18 -4.87
N MET A 57 3.71 3.99 -4.96
CA MET A 57 3.38 3.15 -3.83
C MET A 57 4.30 1.94 -3.78
N LEU A 58 4.96 1.76 -2.63
CA LEU A 58 5.85 0.64 -2.36
C LEU A 58 5.36 -0.15 -1.15
N ILE A 59 5.38 -1.48 -1.22
CA ILE A 59 5.19 -2.35 -0.06
C ILE A 59 6.43 -3.23 0.13
N SER A 60 6.97 -3.22 1.34
CA SER A 60 8.16 -4.00 1.73
C SER A 60 7.99 -4.65 3.09
N SER A 61 8.65 -5.77 3.34
CA SER A 61 8.75 -6.38 4.69
C SER A 61 9.78 -5.68 5.58
N THR A 62 10.66 -4.85 5.00
CA THR A 62 11.70 -4.13 5.72
C THR A 62 11.99 -2.76 5.12
N LEU A 63 12.46 -1.85 5.98
CA LEU A 63 12.95 -0.52 5.61
C LEU A 63 14.45 -0.48 5.30
N ASN A 64 15.18 -1.53 5.67
CA ASN A 64 16.62 -1.58 5.51
C ASN A 64 16.98 -1.95 4.05
N PRO A 65 17.88 -1.20 3.39
CA PRO A 65 18.26 -1.44 1.99
C PRO A 65 19.00 -2.78 1.77
N ASP A 66 19.47 -3.42 2.85
CA ASP A 66 20.13 -4.72 2.82
C ASP A 66 19.15 -5.91 2.91
N GLY A 67 17.88 -5.67 3.27
CA GLY A 67 16.88 -6.71 3.48
C GLY A 67 16.85 -7.27 4.91
N SER A 68 17.65 -6.75 5.84
CA SER A 68 17.65 -7.16 7.24
C SER A 68 16.34 -6.75 7.94
N ALA A 69 15.93 -7.47 8.99
CA ALA A 69 14.75 -7.09 9.77
C ALA A 69 14.96 -5.73 10.45
N VAL A 70 13.90 -4.92 10.52
CA VAL A 70 13.95 -3.64 11.23
C VAL A 70 14.15 -3.92 12.71
N ALA A 71 15.29 -3.51 13.26
CA ALA A 71 15.60 -3.65 14.68
C ALA A 71 14.70 -2.72 15.50
N ALA A 72 14.35 -3.14 16.73
CA ALA A 72 13.57 -2.32 17.66
C ALA A 72 14.32 -1.05 18.12
N TYR A 73 15.63 -1.00 17.91
CA TYR A 73 16.50 0.13 18.20
C TYR A 73 17.15 0.58 16.90
N PHE A 74 16.92 1.84 16.52
CA PHE A 74 17.71 2.48 15.48
C PHE A 74 19.02 2.92 16.12
N PRO A 75 20.18 2.28 15.84
CA PRO A 75 21.44 2.82 16.31
C PRO A 75 21.60 4.23 15.76
N GLU A 76 21.93 5.20 16.62
CA GLU A 76 22.18 6.59 16.23
C GLU A 76 23.34 6.64 15.23
N GLY A 77 22.99 6.61 13.95
CA GLY A 77 23.92 6.58 12.84
C GLY A 77 23.13 6.51 11.56
N LYS A 78 23.38 7.45 10.63
CA LYS A 78 22.69 7.62 9.34
C LYS A 78 22.83 6.39 8.42
N GLN A 79 22.23 5.26 8.76
CA GLN A 79 21.95 4.24 7.77
C GLN A 79 20.86 4.79 6.87
N LYS A 80 21.21 5.06 5.61
CA LYS A 80 20.26 5.49 4.58
C LYS A 80 19.14 4.46 4.52
N SER A 81 17.95 4.85 4.96
CA SER A 81 16.79 3.97 4.98
C SER A 81 16.03 4.11 3.66
N LEU A 82 15.19 3.12 3.33
CA LEU A 82 14.24 3.32 2.23
C LEU A 82 13.29 4.49 2.53
N ALA A 83 12.92 4.68 3.81
CA ALA A 83 12.02 5.75 4.23
C ALA A 83 12.55 7.15 3.87
N ASP A 84 13.87 7.37 3.81
CA ASP A 84 14.46 8.67 3.47
C ASP A 84 14.07 9.16 2.05
N LYS A 85 13.63 8.25 1.19
CA LYS A 85 13.21 8.56 -0.20
C LYS A 85 11.71 8.76 -0.36
N PHE A 86 10.92 8.49 0.68
CA PHE A 86 9.46 8.54 0.66
C PHE A 86 8.97 9.57 1.67
N GLU A 87 7.79 10.11 1.41
CA GLU A 87 7.23 11.22 2.21
C GLU A 87 6.33 10.70 3.32
N TYR A 88 5.72 9.53 3.09
CA TYR A 88 4.77 8.94 4.02
C TYR A 88 5.02 7.45 4.15
N VAL A 89 5.11 6.98 5.41
CA VAL A 89 5.42 5.60 5.74
C VAL A 89 4.45 5.09 6.80
N MET A 90 3.89 3.90 6.58
CA MET A 90 3.06 3.21 7.55
C MET A 90 3.57 1.80 7.79
N HIS A 91 3.41 1.29 9.02
CA HIS A 91 3.77 -0.08 9.38
C HIS A 91 2.52 -0.81 9.88
N GLY A 92 2.28 -2.01 9.34
CA GLY A 92 1.03 -2.72 9.54
C GLY A 92 1.16 -4.22 9.39
N LEU A 93 0.03 -4.90 9.55
CA LEU A 93 -0.12 -6.34 9.47
C LEU A 93 -1.09 -6.69 8.35
N LEU A 94 -0.66 -7.59 7.46
CA LEU A 94 -1.58 -8.25 6.53
C LEU A 94 -2.38 -9.30 7.31
N TYR A 95 -3.66 -9.05 7.52
CA TYR A 95 -4.49 -9.90 8.39
C TYR A 95 -5.44 -10.81 7.59
N LYS A 96 -5.70 -10.51 6.32
CA LYS A 96 -6.62 -11.29 5.49
C LYS A 96 -6.24 -11.21 4.03
N MET A 97 -6.32 -12.34 3.34
CA MET A 97 -6.33 -12.42 1.88
C MET A 97 -7.60 -13.14 1.41
N GLY A 98 -8.01 -12.86 0.19
CA GLY A 98 -9.11 -13.55 -0.47
C GLY A 98 -8.99 -13.47 -1.97
N GLU A 99 -9.93 -14.10 -2.65
CA GLU A 99 -10.06 -14.07 -4.10
C GLU A 99 -11.37 -13.34 -4.46
N ALA A 100 -11.29 -12.48 -5.46
CA ALA A 100 -12.42 -11.79 -6.05
C ALA A 100 -12.49 -12.19 -7.52
N LYS A 101 -13.57 -12.89 -7.89
CA LYS A 101 -13.89 -13.16 -9.30
C LYS A 101 -14.59 -11.93 -9.86
N GLU A 102 -13.96 -11.25 -10.79
CA GLU A 102 -14.65 -10.22 -11.58
C GLU A 102 -15.09 -10.85 -12.90
N ARG A 103 -16.37 -10.69 -13.23
CA ARG A 103 -16.89 -11.06 -14.54
C ARG A 103 -16.71 -9.87 -15.46
N THR A 104 -15.77 -9.97 -16.38
CA THR A 104 -15.58 -8.98 -17.43
C THR A 104 -15.67 -9.71 -18.77
N ASP A 105 -16.68 -9.38 -19.58
CA ASP A 105 -16.88 -9.85 -20.96
C ASP A 105 -16.46 -11.30 -21.27
N GLY A 106 -17.03 -12.27 -20.56
CA GLY A 106 -17.00 -13.69 -20.92
C GLY A 106 -15.80 -14.49 -20.43
N ASP A 107 -14.81 -13.87 -19.79
CA ASP A 107 -13.71 -14.56 -19.12
C ASP A 107 -13.74 -14.28 -17.60
N ASP A 108 -13.61 -15.33 -16.78
CA ASP A 108 -13.58 -15.22 -15.32
C ASP A 108 -12.17 -14.78 -14.90
N GLU A 109 -11.94 -13.48 -14.80
CA GLU A 109 -10.65 -12.97 -14.33
C GLU A 109 -10.57 -13.06 -12.79
N VAL A 110 -9.66 -13.93 -12.32
CA VAL A 110 -9.42 -14.12 -10.88
C VAL A 110 -8.47 -13.04 -10.38
N LYS A 111 -8.96 -12.16 -9.52
CA LYS A 111 -8.14 -11.16 -8.80
C LYS A 111 -7.96 -11.58 -7.35
N VAL A 112 -6.82 -11.24 -6.78
CA VAL A 112 -6.51 -11.45 -5.36
C VAL A 112 -6.75 -10.14 -4.61
N VAL A 113 -7.33 -10.24 -3.42
CA VAL A 113 -7.56 -9.11 -2.52
C VAL A 113 -6.78 -9.32 -1.23
N ALA A 114 -5.91 -8.38 -0.89
CA ALA A 114 -5.17 -8.32 0.36
C ALA A 114 -5.73 -7.20 1.25
N TYR A 115 -5.93 -7.51 2.52
CA TYR A 115 -6.33 -6.55 3.55
C TYR A 115 -5.19 -6.37 4.55
N ILE A 116 -4.73 -5.13 4.68
CA ILE A 116 -3.62 -4.74 5.56
C ILE A 116 -4.14 -3.68 6.54
N SER A 117 -3.77 -3.82 7.82
CA SER A 117 -4.11 -2.83 8.85
C SER A 117 -2.86 -2.16 9.39
N PHE A 118 -2.85 -0.83 9.38
CA PHE A 118 -1.79 0.04 9.88
C PHE A 118 -2.24 0.70 11.19
N GLY A 119 -2.46 -0.10 12.23
CA GLY A 119 -2.86 0.41 13.56
C GLY A 119 -4.27 1.01 13.59
N GLY A 120 -5.18 0.51 12.76
CA GLY A 120 -6.56 1.01 12.64
C GLY A 120 -6.89 1.51 11.23
N LEU A 121 -5.93 2.15 10.56
CA LEU A 121 -6.04 2.54 9.15
C LEU A 121 -6.03 1.29 8.26
N GLN A 122 -6.99 1.18 7.34
CA GLN A 122 -7.13 0.01 6.49
C GLN A 122 -6.58 0.27 5.08
N LEU A 123 -6.03 -0.79 4.49
CA LEU A 123 -5.75 -0.88 3.06
C LEU A 123 -6.42 -2.15 2.53
N MET A 124 -7.26 -1.99 1.51
CA MET A 124 -7.70 -3.07 0.65
C MET A 124 -6.98 -2.92 -0.68
N LEU A 125 -6.13 -3.89 -1.02
CA LEU A 125 -5.38 -3.92 -2.26
C LEU A 125 -5.87 -5.10 -3.09
N LYS A 126 -6.38 -4.81 -4.28
CA LYS A 126 -6.85 -5.78 -5.26
C LYS A 126 -5.95 -5.76 -6.48
N GLY A 127 -5.56 -6.92 -6.96
CA GLY A 127 -4.78 -7.01 -8.20
C GLY A 127 -4.62 -8.44 -8.70
N VAL A 128 -3.90 -8.56 -9.80
CA VAL A 128 -3.64 -9.84 -10.48
C VAL A 128 -2.78 -10.75 -9.59
N PRO A 129 -3.02 -12.08 -9.56
CA PRO A 129 -2.25 -13.03 -8.74
C PRO A 129 -0.73 -12.92 -8.89
N LEU A 130 -0.25 -12.62 -10.10
CA LEU A 130 1.18 -12.41 -10.39
C LEU A 130 1.80 -11.26 -9.60
N LYS A 131 1.07 -10.18 -9.33
CA LYS A 131 1.54 -9.06 -8.48
C LYS A 131 1.39 -9.38 -6.98
N MET A 132 0.49 -10.30 -6.62
CA MET A 132 0.15 -10.60 -5.23
C MET A 132 0.86 -11.83 -4.65
N HIS A 133 1.62 -12.58 -5.44
CA HIS A 133 2.22 -13.87 -5.02
C HIS A 133 3.16 -13.79 -3.80
N LYS A 134 3.74 -12.62 -3.51
CA LYS A 134 4.66 -12.43 -2.38
C LYS A 134 3.95 -12.19 -1.05
N PHE A 135 2.67 -11.81 -1.07
CA PHE A 135 1.94 -11.49 0.14
C PHE A 135 1.53 -12.75 0.91
N LYS A 136 1.71 -12.71 2.22
CA LYS A 136 1.29 -13.77 3.14
C LYS A 136 0.51 -13.19 4.31
N VAL A 137 -0.48 -13.93 4.77
CA VAL A 137 -1.23 -13.60 5.99
C VAL A 137 -0.29 -13.65 7.19
N ASP A 138 -0.56 -12.80 8.19
CA ASP A 138 0.24 -12.59 9.40
C ASP A 138 1.64 -11.99 9.15
N GLN A 139 1.86 -11.40 7.95
CA GLN A 139 3.09 -10.71 7.63
C GLN A 139 3.04 -9.23 8.01
N ARG A 140 4.11 -8.76 8.66
CA ARG A 140 4.33 -7.33 8.92
C ARG A 140 4.90 -6.65 7.69
N LEU A 141 4.29 -5.54 7.29
CA LEU A 141 4.57 -4.83 6.05
C LEU A 141 4.70 -3.33 6.32
N PHE A 142 5.55 -2.69 5.54
CA PHE A 142 5.70 -1.25 5.45
C PHE A 142 5.10 -0.78 4.14
N LEU A 143 4.20 0.20 4.22
CA LEU A 143 3.75 0.98 3.07
C LEU A 143 4.59 2.23 2.99
N LEU A 144 5.12 2.53 1.80
CA LEU A 144 5.83 3.77 1.52
C LEU A 144 5.15 4.48 0.35
N LEU A 145 4.86 5.77 0.51
CA LEU A 145 4.24 6.62 -0.50
C LEU A 145 5.11 7.86 -0.77
N ARG A 146 5.15 8.24 -2.04
CA ARG A 146 5.79 9.47 -2.50
C ARG A 146 5.01 10.04 -3.66
N LYS A 147 4.77 11.35 -3.64
CA LYS A 147 4.16 12.06 -4.76
C LYS A 147 5.09 12.09 -5.97
N ILE A 148 4.52 12.00 -7.17
CA ILE A 148 5.25 12.10 -8.45
C ILE A 148 4.97 13.44 -9.09
#